data_AF-A0A8C9ESB2-F1
#
_entry.id   AF-A0A8C9ESB2-F1
#
_cell.length_a   1.000
_cell.length_b   1.000
_cell.length_c   1.000
_cell.angle_alpha   90.00
_cell.angle_beta   90.00
_cell.angle_gamma   90.00
#
_symmetry.space_group_name_H-M   'P 1'
#
loop_
_entity.id
_entity.type
_entity.pdbx_description
1 polymer ?
#
loop_
_entity_poly.entity_id
_entity_poly.type
_entity_poly.pdbx_seq_one_letter_code
_entity_poly.pdbx_strand_id
1 'polypeptide(L)'
;MSLVLGLLSHTLSRVLRYSGLRRGCHAPRRRAMEQDKALEVYDIIRTIRDPEKPNTLEELEVVTESCVKVNEIGEDEYLVVIRFTPTVPHCSLATLIGNLILDCLQIFLLVKVPYSYF
;
A
#
# COMPACT_ATOMS: atom_id res chain seq x y z
N MET A 1 -9.73 41.46 -40.93
CA MET A 1 -9.03 41.41 -39.62
C MET A 1 -9.41 40.19 -38.77
N SER A 2 -9.86 39.07 -39.36
CA SER A 2 -10.36 37.89 -38.62
C SER A 2 -9.55 36.60 -38.84
N LEU A 3 -8.78 36.50 -39.92
CA LEU A 3 -7.99 35.29 -40.24
C LEU A 3 -6.73 35.15 -39.37
N VAL A 4 -6.16 36.26 -38.91
CA VAL A 4 -4.92 36.26 -38.10
C VAL A 4 -5.18 35.76 -36.66
N LEU A 5 -6.39 36.01 -36.11
CA LEU A 5 -6.78 35.49 -34.79
C LEU A 5 -6.98 33.96 -34.77
N GLY A 6 -7.49 33.38 -35.87
CA GLY A 6 -7.74 31.94 -35.94
C GLY A 6 -6.45 31.11 -35.91
N LEU A 7 -5.39 31.61 -36.52
CA LEU A 7 -4.07 30.95 -36.53
C LEU A 7 -3.38 31.01 -35.17
N LEU A 8 -3.54 32.11 -34.42
CA LEU A 8 -3.07 32.25 -33.03
C LEU A 8 -3.82 31.31 -32.07
N SER A 9 -5.13 31.11 -32.28
CA SER A 9 -5.94 30.17 -31.49
C SER A 9 -5.48 28.72 -31.66
N HIS A 10 -5.16 28.30 -32.88
CA HIS A 10 -4.71 26.94 -33.16
C HIS A 10 -3.31 26.64 -32.62
N THR A 11 -2.40 27.62 -32.62
CA THR A 11 -1.06 27.46 -32.05
C THR A 11 -1.09 27.47 -30.52
N LEU A 12 -1.87 28.35 -29.89
CA LEU A 12 -2.06 28.35 -28.42
C LEU A 12 -2.73 27.07 -27.90
N SER A 13 -3.75 26.55 -28.61
CA SER A 13 -4.41 25.28 -28.26
C SER A 13 -3.52 24.05 -28.47
N ARG A 14 -2.47 24.15 -29.29
CA ARG A 14 -1.44 23.11 -29.43
C ARG A 14 -0.35 23.24 -28.37
N VAL A 15 0.04 24.46 -28.01
CA VAL A 15 1.04 24.73 -26.96
C VAL A 15 0.50 24.35 -25.58
N LEU A 16 -0.75 24.68 -25.25
CA LEU A 16 -1.41 24.26 -23.99
C LEU A 16 -1.58 22.74 -23.87
N ARG A 17 -1.72 22.02 -24.99
CA ARG A 17 -1.73 20.55 -25.00
C ARG A 17 -0.35 19.92 -24.79
N TYR A 18 0.72 20.66 -25.06
CA TYR A 18 2.11 20.20 -24.91
C TYR A 18 2.73 20.54 -23.54
N SER A 19 2.22 21.58 -22.86
CA SER A 19 2.51 21.84 -21.45
C SER A 19 1.78 20.82 -20.58
N GLY A 20 2.43 19.69 -20.35
CA GLY A 20 1.92 18.57 -19.57
C GLY A 20 1.59 18.91 -18.12
N LEU A 21 0.40 19.48 -17.88
CA LEU A 21 -0.30 19.39 -16.61
C LEU A 21 -0.88 17.97 -16.44
N ARG A 22 0.01 16.98 -16.34
CA ARG A 22 -0.32 15.65 -15.82
C ARG A 22 0.45 15.47 -14.52
N ARG A 23 -0.12 15.98 -13.43
CA ARG A 23 -0.01 15.51 -12.03
C ARG A 23 -0.47 16.63 -11.10
N GLY A 24 -1.60 16.44 -10.42
CA GLY A 24 -2.01 17.38 -9.37
C GLY A 24 -3.21 16.93 -8.55
N CYS A 25 -4.22 16.30 -9.15
CA CYS A 25 -5.51 16.12 -8.47
C CYS A 25 -5.73 14.73 -7.86
N HIS A 26 -4.89 13.73 -8.18
CA HIS A 26 -5.07 12.35 -7.70
C HIS A 26 -4.36 12.02 -6.37
N ALA A 27 -3.52 12.93 -5.87
CA ALA A 27 -2.74 12.68 -4.65
C ALA A 27 -3.59 12.41 -3.38
N PRO A 28 -4.72 13.11 -3.12
CA PRO A 28 -5.53 12.84 -1.93
C PRO A 28 -6.19 11.46 -1.97
N ARG A 29 -6.74 11.07 -3.13
CA ARG A 29 -7.42 9.80 -3.32
C ARG A 29 -6.47 8.60 -3.22
N ARG A 30 -5.25 8.73 -3.75
CA ARG A 30 -4.21 7.70 -3.63
C ARG A 30 -3.82 7.45 -2.18
N ARG A 31 -3.54 8.52 -1.41
CA ARG A 31 -3.15 8.41 0.00
C ARG A 31 -4.24 7.78 0.86
N ALA A 32 -5.51 8.14 0.63
CA ALA A 32 -6.63 7.52 1.32
C ALA A 32 -6.69 6.01 1.04
N MET A 33 -6.54 5.61 -0.23
CA MET A 33 -6.51 4.21 -0.62
C MET A 33 -5.31 3.43 -0.04
N GLU A 34 -4.14 4.06 0.02
CA GLU A 34 -2.94 3.49 0.68
C GLU A 34 -3.16 3.31 2.19
N GLN A 35 -3.82 4.27 2.85
CA GLN A 35 -4.18 4.17 4.26
C GLN A 35 -5.20 3.07 4.52
N ASP A 36 -6.27 2.98 3.72
CA ASP A 36 -7.29 1.94 3.85
C ASP A 36 -6.66 0.54 3.72
N LYS A 37 -5.78 0.35 2.73
CA LYS A 37 -5.03 -0.92 2.56
C LYS A 37 -4.08 -1.21 3.72
N ALA A 38 -3.44 -0.19 4.29
CA ALA A 38 -2.58 -0.37 5.45
C ALA A 38 -3.37 -0.85 6.67
N LEU A 39 -4.59 -0.32 6.88
CA LEU A 39 -5.50 -0.76 7.93
C LEU A 39 -5.95 -2.21 7.70
N GLU A 40 -6.29 -2.60 6.46
CA GLU A 40 -6.61 -4.00 6.15
C GLU A 40 -5.46 -4.96 6.49
N VAL A 41 -4.23 -4.58 6.13
CA VAL A 41 -3.03 -5.37 6.47
C VAL A 41 -2.84 -5.45 7.99
N TYR A 42 -3.01 -4.33 8.70
CA TYR A 42 -2.92 -4.28 10.15
C TYR A 42 -3.94 -5.21 10.83
N ASP A 43 -5.20 -5.19 10.39
CA ASP A 43 -6.28 -6.02 10.92
C ASP A 43 -6.00 -7.53 10.82
N ILE A 44 -5.24 -7.93 9.80
CA ILE A 44 -4.82 -9.33 9.65
C ILE A 44 -3.71 -9.65 10.67
N ILE A 45 -2.64 -8.85 10.67
CA ILE A 45 -1.43 -9.18 11.44
C ILE A 45 -1.61 -9.00 12.95
N ARG A 46 -2.50 -8.11 13.39
CA ARG A 46 -2.73 -7.83 14.82
C ARG A 46 -3.25 -9.05 15.59
N THR A 47 -3.93 -9.98 14.90
CA THR A 47 -4.53 -11.18 15.51
C THR A 47 -3.60 -12.38 15.57
N ILE A 48 -2.42 -12.31 14.91
CA ILE A 48 -1.41 -13.38 14.95
C ILE A 48 -0.97 -13.57 16.39
N ARG A 49 -0.88 -14.82 16.83
CA ARG A 49 -0.36 -15.16 18.16
C ARG A 49 1.15 -15.26 18.13
N ASP A 50 1.79 -14.75 19.17
CA ASP A 50 3.21 -14.92 19.36
C ASP A 50 3.54 -16.42 19.57
N PRO A 51 4.63 -16.93 18.98
CA PRO A 51 4.99 -18.34 19.10
C PRO A 51 5.48 -18.75 20.50
N GLU A 52 5.89 -17.80 21.33
CA GLU A 52 6.39 -18.03 22.69
C GLU A 52 5.40 -17.59 23.78
N LYS A 53 4.47 -16.68 23.44
CA LYS A 53 3.48 -16.12 24.37
C LYS A 53 2.05 -16.43 23.93
N PRO A 54 1.11 -16.60 24.87
CA PRO A 54 -0.30 -16.87 24.52
C PRO A 54 -1.03 -15.65 23.91
N ASN A 55 -0.39 -14.48 23.92
CA ASN A 55 -0.93 -13.19 23.50
C ASN A 55 -0.77 -12.95 21.99
N THR A 56 -1.52 -11.98 21.46
CA THR A 56 -1.38 -11.55 20.06
C THR A 56 -0.21 -10.58 19.88
N LEU A 57 0.21 -10.37 18.62
CA LEU A 57 1.25 -9.39 18.29
C LEU A 57 0.86 -7.95 18.67
N GLU A 58 -0.44 -7.61 18.63
CA GLU A 58 -0.95 -6.31 19.08
C GLU A 58 -0.91 -6.16 20.60
N GLU A 59 -1.35 -7.19 21.34
CA GLU A 59 -1.30 -7.19 22.81
C GLU A 59 0.13 -7.06 23.36
N LEU A 60 1.12 -7.51 22.59
CA LEU A 60 2.54 -7.47 22.93
C LEU A 60 3.27 -6.25 22.35
N GLU A 61 2.55 -5.33 21.69
CA GLU A 61 3.11 -4.16 20.99
C GLU A 61 4.19 -4.49 19.95
N VAL A 62 4.20 -5.74 19.45
CA VAL A 62 5.13 -6.20 18.40
C VAL A 62 4.80 -5.52 17.07
N VAL A 63 3.50 -5.29 16.83
CA VAL A 63 2.97 -4.57 15.67
C VAL A 63 2.04 -3.44 16.14
N THR A 64 2.01 -2.35 15.38
CA THR A 64 1.08 -1.22 15.58
C THR A 64 0.66 -0.68 14.21
N GLU A 65 -0.43 0.08 14.12
CA GLU A 65 -0.89 0.65 12.83
C GLU A 65 0.23 1.43 12.10
N SER A 66 1.05 2.17 12.86
CA SER A 66 2.16 2.97 12.32
C SER A 66 3.30 2.15 11.70
N CYS A 67 3.35 0.85 12.02
CA CYS A 67 4.40 -0.04 11.58
C CYS A 67 4.16 -0.54 10.15
N VAL A 68 2.91 -0.47 9.67
CA VAL A 68 2.48 -0.86 8.33
C VAL A 68 2.47 0.37 7.42
N LYS A 69 3.10 0.25 6.25
CA LYS A 69 3.04 1.25 5.18
C LYS A 69 2.75 0.56 3.85
N VAL A 70 1.84 1.14 3.09
CA VAL A 70 1.49 0.66 1.75
C VAL A 70 1.78 1.78 0.76
N ASN A 71 2.50 1.47 -0.32
CA ASN A 71 2.75 2.40 -1.41
C ASN A 71 2.29 1.77 -2.73
N GLU A 72 1.55 2.53 -3.55
CA GLU A 72 1.22 2.13 -4.91
C GLU A 72 2.48 2.21 -5.80
N ILE A 73 2.86 1.09 -6.43
CA ILE A 73 4.03 1.01 -7.33
C ILE A 73 3.64 0.87 -8.81
N GLY A 74 2.40 0.44 -9.08
CA GLY A 74 1.83 0.26 -10.42
C GLY A 74 0.30 0.24 -10.39
N GLU A 75 -0.33 0.01 -11.54
CA GLU A 75 -1.78 -0.20 -11.59
C GLU A 75 -2.12 -1.49 -10.84
N ASP A 76 -2.88 -1.36 -9.75
CA ASP A 76 -3.24 -2.45 -8.83
C ASP A 76 -2.07 -3.20 -8.15
N GLU A 77 -0.85 -2.66 -8.26
CA GLU A 77 0.34 -3.19 -7.59
C GLU A 77 0.74 -2.33 -6.38
N TYR A 78 0.92 -2.99 -5.23
CA TYR A 78 1.20 -2.34 -3.96
C TYR A 78 2.43 -2.95 -3.28
N LEU A 79 3.33 -2.09 -2.81
CA LEU A 79 4.43 -2.44 -1.93
C LEU A 79 3.98 -2.27 -0.47
N VAL A 80 3.89 -3.39 0.25
CA VAL A 80 3.59 -3.41 1.69
C VAL A 80 4.89 -3.52 2.48
N VAL A 81 5.14 -2.56 3.36
CA VAL A 81 6.31 -2.52 4.25
C VAL A 81 5.83 -2.61 5.69
N ILE A 82 6.21 -3.69 6.37
CA ILE A 82 5.85 -3.96 7.77
C ILE A 82 7.13 -3.89 8.60
N ARG A 83 7.10 -3.07 9.66
CA ARG A 83 8.13 -3.06 10.71
C ARG A 83 7.56 -3.73 11.95
N PHE A 84 8.35 -4.51 12.67
CA PHE A 84 7.90 -5.11 13.91
C PHE A 84 9.09 -5.25 14.87
N THR A 85 8.80 -5.34 16.15
CA THR A 85 9.79 -5.49 17.21
C THR A 85 9.53 -6.80 17.94
N PRO A 86 10.37 -7.83 17.80
CA PRO A 86 10.14 -9.09 18.49
C PRO A 86 10.15 -8.89 20.02
N THR A 87 9.38 -9.70 20.74
CA THR A 87 9.28 -9.63 22.20
C THR A 87 10.62 -9.89 22.90
N VAL A 88 11.49 -10.69 22.29
CA VAL A 88 12.85 -10.98 22.76
C VAL A 88 13.83 -10.89 21.59
N PRO A 89 15.04 -10.32 21.77
CA PRO A 89 16.03 -10.18 20.69
C PRO A 89 16.77 -11.49 20.38
N HIS A 90 16.02 -12.55 20.07
CA HIS A 90 16.56 -13.77 19.47
C HIS A 90 16.32 -13.73 17.96
N CYS A 91 17.39 -13.90 17.16
CA CYS A 91 17.29 -13.78 15.70
C CYS A 91 16.29 -14.77 15.07
N SER A 92 16.13 -15.95 15.66
CA SER A 92 15.17 -16.97 15.22
C SER A 92 13.72 -16.51 15.36
N LEU A 93 13.40 -15.80 16.44
CA LEU A 93 12.04 -15.34 16.73
C LEU A 93 11.62 -14.26 15.72
N ALA A 94 12.53 -13.35 15.38
CA ALA A 94 12.29 -12.34 14.35
C ALA A 94 11.97 -12.99 12.98
N THR A 95 12.72 -14.03 12.58
CA THR A 95 12.45 -14.77 11.35
C THR A 95 11.09 -15.47 11.40
N LEU A 96 10.74 -16.11 12.53
CA LEU A 96 9.50 -16.85 12.65
C LEU A 96 8.27 -15.93 12.59
N ILE A 97 8.31 -14.81 13.32
CA ILE A 97 7.27 -13.77 13.26
C ILE A 97 7.14 -13.22 11.83
N GLY A 98 8.28 -12.97 11.15
CA GLY A 98 8.28 -12.52 9.76
C GLY A 98 7.61 -13.50 8.81
N ASN A 99 7.89 -14.80 8.93
CA ASN A 99 7.26 -15.84 8.11
C ASN A 99 5.76 -15.96 8.39
N LEU A 100 5.33 -15.90 9.67
CA LEU A 100 3.91 -15.93 10.02
C LEU A 100 3.14 -14.76 9.40
N ILE A 101 3.71 -13.55 9.44
CA ILE A 101 3.13 -12.37 8.81
C ILE A 101 2.98 -12.59 7.30
N LEU A 102 4.01 -13.12 6.63
CA LEU A 102 3.98 -13.40 5.19
C LEU A 102 2.93 -14.44 4.83
N ASP A 103 2.88 -15.55 5.56
CA ASP A 103 1.91 -16.64 5.32
C ASP A 103 0.48 -16.15 5.50
N CYS A 104 0.19 -15.42 6.58
CA CYS A 104 -1.13 -14.84 6.82
C CYS A 104 -1.56 -13.85 5.73
N LEU A 105 -0.65 -12.98 5.31
CA LEU A 105 -0.94 -12.01 4.24
C LEU A 105 -1.15 -12.69 2.89
N GLN A 106 -0.35 -13.72 2.58
CA GLN A 106 -0.49 -14.50 1.35
C GLN A 106 -1.84 -15.25 1.31
N ILE A 107 -2.22 -15.91 2.41
CA ILE A 107 -3.51 -16.59 2.52
C ILE A 107 -4.65 -15.59 2.34
N PHE A 108 -4.58 -14.42 2.99
CA PHE A 108 -5.61 -13.40 2.85
C PHE A 108 -5.74 -12.88 1.42
N LEU A 109 -4.62 -12.60 0.75
CA LEU A 109 -4.61 -12.18 -0.66
C LEU A 109 -5.17 -13.26 -1.58
N LEU A 110 -4.86 -14.53 -1.35
CA LEU A 110 -5.42 -15.65 -2.12
C LEU A 110 -6.93 -15.82 -1.93
N VAL A 111 -7.47 -15.45 -0.76
CA VAL A 111 -8.92 -15.49 -0.49
C VAL A 111 -9.63 -14.26 -1.06
N LYS A 112 -8.96 -13.10 -1.14
CA LYS A 112 -9.50 -11.87 -1.73
C LYS A 112 -9.43 -11.83 -3.26
N VAL A 113 -8.42 -12.46 -3.86
CA VAL A 113 -8.40 -12.67 -5.30
C VAL A 113 -9.36 -13.84 -5.58
N PRO A 114 -10.48 -13.65 -6.30
CA PRO A 114 -11.27 -14.80 -6.72
C PRO A 114 -10.32 -15.74 -7.47
N TYR A 115 -10.31 -17.02 -7.10
CA TYR A 115 -9.63 -18.06 -7.86
C TYR A 115 -10.16 -18.03 -9.31
N SER A 116 -9.53 -17.23 -10.16
CA SER A 116 -9.73 -17.17 -11.61
C SER A 116 -8.39 -17.39 -12.27
N TYR A 117 -7.76 -18.51 -11.92
CA TYR A 117 -6.73 -19.15 -12.74
C TYR A 117 -6.85 -20.67 -12.56
N PHE A 118 -7.75 -21.25 -13.35
CA PHE A 118 -7.54 -22.51 -14.07
C PHE A 118 -8.27 -22.42 -15.40
#